data_AF-A0A2G9TMR3-F1
#
_entry.id   AF-A0A2G9TMR3-F1
#
_cell.length_a   1.000
_cell.length_b   1.000
_cell.length_c   1.000
_cell.angle_alpha   90.00
_cell.angle_beta   90.00
_cell.angle_gamma   90.00
#
_symmetry.space_group_name_H-M   'P 1'
#
loop_
_entity.id
_entity.type
_entity.pdbx_description
1 polymer ?
#
loop_
_entity_poly.entity_id
_entity_poly.type
_entity_poly.pdbx_seq_one_letter_code
_entity_poly.pdbx_strand_id
1 'polypeptide(L)'
;LTATSVTLLEEIINGPDDSLKWLAELCDDFGPRKTGSLNLEKRNSEPRLHKLNIMAIDGSPPGQVEGQVVVIRKIEELQSKYIKGRIVVTAQNWTGYRSSIKFRKLAKEAAKRGALAILVKSITPMSLYTPHTGAGARGSRIPAVCVTAEEADMIGRWYDRKKKVIIKLNIKSYESSKSVLSRNVVFEIPGSVYPEEIVLLSAHMDSWDVGQGALDDGGGMAAARAAMLAIKRLSHSDSDFKPKRTIRGIFWTAEEQGSLGSSYYFHDHSTTKERFVFASESDQGAFRPRNYLSILRYQGDKRHKDLIEQIVTLLNTNGIPLRVLDDPDQ
;
A
#
# COMPACT_ATOMS: atom_id res chain seq x y z
N LEU A 1 19.51 -34.72 -6.54
CA LEU A 1 20.32 -33.48 -6.45
C LEU A 1 19.65 -32.53 -5.47
N THR A 2 19.85 -32.79 -4.19
CA THR A 2 19.43 -31.90 -3.09
C THR A 2 20.61 -31.02 -2.75
N ALA A 3 20.74 -29.90 -3.46
CA ALA A 3 21.60 -28.80 -3.05
C ALA A 3 20.68 -27.72 -2.48
N THR A 4 20.84 -27.40 -1.20
CA THR A 4 20.15 -26.28 -0.58
C THR A 4 20.73 -24.99 -1.16
N SER A 5 19.90 -23.93 -1.24
CA SER A 5 20.23 -22.63 -1.85
C SER A 5 21.47 -21.91 -1.28
N VAL A 6 22.02 -22.41 -0.18
CA VAL A 6 23.25 -21.89 0.45
C VAL A 6 24.51 -22.44 -0.22
N THR A 7 24.50 -23.70 -0.65
CA THR A 7 25.68 -24.37 -1.25
C THR A 7 26.03 -23.76 -2.61
N LEU A 8 25.00 -23.37 -3.38
CA LEU A 8 25.17 -22.71 -4.68
C LEU A 8 25.79 -21.31 -4.54
N LEU A 9 25.47 -20.59 -3.46
CA LEU A 9 25.98 -19.23 -3.23
C LEU A 9 27.46 -19.25 -2.81
N GLU A 10 27.86 -20.24 -2.00
CA GLU A 10 29.26 -20.42 -1.58
C GLU A 10 30.16 -20.89 -2.73
N GLU A 11 29.65 -21.73 -3.64
CA GLU A 11 30.36 -22.12 -4.88
C GLU A 11 30.53 -20.95 -5.87
N ILE A 12 29.56 -20.04 -5.95
CA ILE A 12 29.67 -18.83 -6.79
C ILE A 12 30.74 -17.87 -6.24
N ILE A 13 30.85 -17.75 -4.91
CA ILE A 13 31.76 -16.79 -4.27
C ILE A 13 33.20 -17.34 -4.17
N ASN A 14 33.35 -18.65 -3.95
CA ASN A 14 34.65 -19.26 -3.60
C ASN A 14 35.14 -20.33 -4.60
N GLY A 15 34.35 -20.67 -5.62
CA GLY A 15 34.72 -21.64 -6.64
C GLY A 15 35.73 -21.08 -7.65
N PRO A 16 36.50 -21.95 -8.34
CA PRO A 16 37.39 -21.52 -9.42
C PRO A 16 36.60 -20.75 -10.49
N ASP A 17 37.27 -19.78 -11.11
CA ASP A 17 36.78 -18.68 -11.99
C ASP A 17 35.82 -19.09 -13.15
N ASP A 18 35.48 -20.37 -13.28
CA ASP A 18 34.52 -20.91 -14.24
C ASP A 18 33.05 -20.60 -13.85
N SER A 19 32.75 -20.15 -12.63
CA SER A 19 31.40 -19.70 -12.25
C SER A 19 30.97 -18.43 -12.99
N LEU A 20 31.93 -17.55 -13.34
CA LEU A 20 31.69 -16.39 -14.20
C LEU A 20 31.41 -16.78 -15.66
N LYS A 21 31.99 -17.87 -16.17
CA LYS A 21 31.63 -18.41 -17.50
C LYS A 21 30.18 -18.87 -17.54
N TRP A 22 29.70 -19.52 -16.48
CA TRP A 22 28.31 -19.97 -16.39
C TRP A 22 27.33 -18.79 -16.34
N LEU A 23 27.68 -17.71 -15.61
CA LEU A 23 26.87 -16.48 -15.58
C LEU A 23 26.86 -15.74 -16.92
N ALA A 24 27.99 -15.78 -17.65
CA ALA A 24 28.10 -15.24 -19.00
C ALA A 24 27.28 -16.06 -20.01
N GLU A 25 27.30 -17.39 -19.94
CA GLU A 25 26.48 -18.28 -20.78
C GLU A 25 24.98 -18.08 -20.53
N LEU A 26 24.54 -17.91 -19.27
CA LEU A 26 23.13 -17.60 -18.96
C LEU A 26 22.69 -16.19 -19.44
N CYS A 27 23.65 -15.28 -19.63
CA CYS A 27 23.40 -13.96 -20.22
C CYS A 27 23.41 -13.96 -21.77
N ASP A 28 23.97 -15.00 -22.40
CA ASP A 28 24.16 -15.16 -23.85
C ASP A 28 23.22 -16.19 -24.50
N ASP A 29 22.54 -17.05 -23.74
CA ASP A 29 21.47 -17.93 -24.26
C ASP A 29 20.25 -17.14 -24.78
N PHE A 30 20.18 -15.85 -24.47
CA PHE A 30 19.48 -14.89 -25.32
C PHE A 30 20.37 -14.59 -26.53
N GLY A 31 20.34 -15.49 -27.52
CA GLY A 31 21.16 -15.45 -28.74
C GLY A 31 21.32 -14.04 -29.34
N PRO A 32 22.35 -13.82 -30.20
CA PRO A 32 23.00 -12.53 -30.39
C PRO A 32 22.04 -11.36 -30.25
N ARG A 33 22.14 -10.64 -29.13
CA ARG A 33 21.52 -9.32 -28.98
C ARG A 33 22.11 -8.44 -30.06
N LYS A 34 21.48 -8.44 -31.24
CA LYS A 34 21.55 -7.32 -32.16
C LYS A 34 21.14 -6.13 -31.28
N THR A 35 22.11 -5.30 -30.93
CA THR A 35 21.88 -4.00 -30.33
C THR A 35 20.79 -3.35 -31.17
N GLY A 36 19.58 -3.29 -30.60
CA GLY A 36 18.35 -3.01 -31.33
C GLY A 36 18.32 -1.60 -31.95
N SER A 37 19.34 -0.79 -31.70
CA SER A 37 19.54 0.52 -32.31
C SER A 37 19.59 0.46 -33.84
N LEU A 38 20.07 -0.62 -34.45
CA LEU A 38 20.13 -0.73 -35.93
C LEU A 38 18.81 -1.09 -36.61
N ASN A 39 17.76 -1.45 -35.86
CA ASN A 39 16.40 -1.70 -36.38
C ASN A 39 15.33 -0.78 -35.80
N LEU A 40 15.67 0.09 -34.84
CA LEU A 40 14.71 1.03 -34.22
C LEU A 40 14.25 2.15 -35.18
N GLU A 41 14.91 2.32 -36.32
CA GLU A 41 14.55 3.31 -37.35
C GLU A 41 13.94 2.73 -38.62
N LYS A 42 13.57 1.44 -38.67
CA LYS A 42 12.55 1.05 -39.65
C LYS A 42 11.23 1.65 -39.18
N ARG A 43 10.83 2.75 -39.84
CA ARG A 43 9.44 3.24 -39.87
C ARG A 43 8.55 2.09 -40.37
N ASN A 44 8.21 1.16 -39.48
CA ASN A 44 7.07 0.30 -39.70
C ASN A 44 5.85 1.22 -39.70
N SER A 45 5.10 1.20 -40.80
CA SER A 45 3.86 1.95 -41.02
C SER A 45 2.74 1.50 -40.10
N GLU A 46 2.93 0.43 -39.33
CA GLU A 46 1.95 -0.13 -38.41
C GLU A 46 2.15 0.40 -36.97
N PRO A 47 1.06 0.72 -36.26
CA PRO A 47 1.13 1.19 -34.89
C PRO A 47 1.69 0.09 -33.97
N ARG A 48 2.63 0.45 -33.09
CA ARG A 48 3.11 -0.46 -32.03
C ARG A 48 1.94 -0.84 -31.12
N LEU A 49 1.64 -2.13 -31.06
CA LEU A 49 0.73 -2.70 -30.06
C LEU A 49 1.51 -3.03 -28.79
N HIS A 50 0.97 -2.60 -27.65
CA HIS A 50 1.54 -2.86 -26.33
C HIS A 50 0.41 -3.19 -25.36
N LYS A 51 0.48 -4.37 -24.72
CA LYS A 51 -0.49 -4.78 -23.71
C LYS A 51 -0.11 -4.16 -22.37
N LEU A 52 -1.04 -3.40 -21.77
CA LEU A 52 -0.82 -2.72 -20.50
C LEU A 52 -1.07 -3.65 -19.31
N ASN A 53 -0.25 -3.51 -18.27
CA ASN A 53 -0.49 -4.11 -16.96
C ASN A 53 -1.31 -3.15 -16.10
N ILE A 54 -2.58 -3.51 -15.94
CA ILE A 54 -3.58 -2.67 -15.28
C ILE A 54 -4.31 -3.43 -14.17
N MET A 55 -4.85 -2.68 -13.23
CA MET A 55 -5.64 -3.20 -12.12
C MET A 55 -6.78 -2.23 -11.81
N ALA A 56 -7.99 -2.74 -11.62
CA ALA A 56 -9.14 -1.89 -11.28
C ALA A 56 -8.91 -1.20 -9.94
N ILE A 57 -9.32 0.07 -9.84
CA ILE A 57 -9.43 0.78 -8.56
C ILE A 57 -10.75 0.37 -7.92
N ASP A 58 -10.79 0.23 -6.58
CA ASP A 58 -12.01 -0.18 -5.87
C ASP A 58 -13.18 0.76 -6.17
N GLY A 59 -14.31 0.15 -6.51
CA GLY A 59 -15.52 0.82 -6.98
C GLY A 59 -15.47 1.32 -8.43
N SER A 60 -14.50 0.90 -9.25
CA SER A 60 -14.51 1.19 -10.68
C SER A 60 -15.66 0.47 -11.37
N PRO A 61 -16.50 1.16 -12.17
CA PRO A 61 -17.51 0.51 -12.98
C PRO A 61 -16.86 -0.31 -14.11
N PRO A 62 -17.56 -1.33 -14.62
CA PRO A 62 -17.14 -2.02 -15.83
C PRO A 62 -17.25 -1.08 -17.03
N GLY A 63 -16.56 -1.40 -18.11
CA GLY A 63 -16.71 -0.65 -19.36
C GLY A 63 -15.68 -1.00 -20.41
N GLN A 64 -16.11 -0.83 -21.66
CA GLN A 64 -15.27 -0.97 -22.84
C GLN A 64 -15.18 0.38 -23.54
N VAL A 65 -13.99 0.96 -23.57
CA VAL A 65 -13.75 2.27 -24.17
C VAL A 65 -12.49 2.25 -25.02
N GLU A 66 -12.49 3.06 -26.07
CA GLU A 66 -11.32 3.33 -26.89
C GLU A 66 -11.18 4.84 -27.05
N GLY A 67 -9.98 5.37 -26.84
CA GLY A 67 -9.78 6.81 -26.89
C GLY A 67 -8.33 7.23 -26.97
N GLN A 68 -8.14 8.45 -27.47
CA GLN A 68 -6.83 9.09 -27.45
C GLN A 68 -6.47 9.52 -26.04
N VAL A 69 -5.20 9.37 -25.68
CA VAL A 69 -4.69 9.70 -24.36
C VAL A 69 -4.49 11.21 -24.17
N VAL A 70 -4.80 11.69 -22.95
CA VAL A 70 -4.28 12.93 -22.39
C VAL A 70 -3.55 12.59 -21.10
N VAL A 71 -2.28 13.01 -20.99
CA VAL A 71 -1.48 12.78 -19.79
C VAL A 71 -1.62 13.96 -18.83
N ILE A 72 -1.77 13.67 -17.53
CA ILE A 72 -1.67 14.66 -16.45
C ILE A 72 -0.54 14.29 -15.47
N ARG A 73 0.17 15.29 -14.95
CA ARG A 73 1.23 15.11 -13.94
C ARG A 73 0.92 15.78 -12.61
N LYS A 74 0.03 16.76 -12.64
CA LYS A 74 -0.52 17.46 -11.49
C LYS A 74 -2.04 17.41 -11.54
N ILE A 75 -2.69 17.47 -10.39
CA ILE A 75 -4.15 17.33 -10.29
C ILE A 75 -4.86 18.48 -11.00
N GLU A 76 -4.28 19.68 -10.93
CA GLU A 76 -4.83 20.91 -11.50
C GLU A 76 -4.89 20.84 -13.04
N GLU A 77 -4.06 20.00 -13.66
CA GLU A 77 -4.08 19.80 -15.11
C GLU A 77 -5.36 19.13 -15.62
N LEU A 78 -6.11 18.48 -14.73
CA LEU A 78 -7.45 17.96 -15.05
C LEU A 78 -8.42 19.11 -15.39
N GLN A 79 -8.14 20.32 -14.90
CA GLN A 79 -8.95 21.51 -15.18
C GLN A 79 -8.51 22.24 -16.44
N SER A 80 -7.20 22.34 -16.67
CA SER A 80 -6.64 23.14 -17.77
C SER A 80 -6.55 22.37 -19.10
N LYS A 81 -6.53 21.04 -19.08
CA LYS A 81 -6.45 20.23 -20.31
C LYS A 81 -7.82 19.82 -20.84
N TYR A 82 -7.97 19.79 -22.15
CA TYR A 82 -9.16 19.25 -22.81
C TYR A 82 -9.19 17.72 -22.72
N ILE A 83 -10.08 17.18 -21.90
CA ILE A 83 -10.20 15.73 -21.62
C ILE A 83 -11.51 15.09 -22.09
N LYS A 84 -12.45 15.87 -22.64
CA LYS A 84 -13.72 15.36 -23.14
C LYS A 84 -13.48 14.37 -24.29
N GLY A 85 -14.01 13.15 -24.18
CA GLY A 85 -13.80 12.07 -25.14
C GLY A 85 -12.38 11.47 -25.15
N ARG A 86 -11.59 11.71 -24.08
CA ARG A 86 -10.20 11.23 -23.97
C ARG A 86 -10.05 10.24 -22.81
N ILE A 87 -9.00 9.42 -22.88
CA ILE A 87 -8.56 8.59 -21.75
C ILE A 87 -7.48 9.37 -20.99
N VAL A 88 -7.72 9.64 -19.71
CA VAL A 88 -6.76 10.35 -18.87
C VAL A 88 -5.74 9.35 -18.35
N VAL A 89 -4.45 9.66 -18.48
CA VAL A 89 -3.36 8.87 -17.88
C VAL A 89 -2.60 9.76 -16.92
N THR A 90 -2.51 9.38 -15.65
CA THR A 90 -1.67 10.10 -14.69
C THR A 90 -0.24 9.61 -14.81
N ALA A 91 0.72 10.52 -14.72
CA ALA A 91 2.15 10.23 -14.72
C ALA A 91 2.86 11.23 -13.82
N GLN A 92 2.36 11.28 -12.57
CA GLN A 92 2.84 12.11 -11.48
C GLN A 92 4.21 11.63 -10.96
N ASN A 93 4.96 12.55 -10.37
CA ASN A 93 6.14 12.22 -9.59
C ASN A 93 5.72 11.72 -8.21
N TRP A 94 6.49 10.78 -7.65
CA TRP A 94 6.29 10.35 -6.26
C TRP A 94 6.71 11.47 -5.31
N THR A 95 5.80 11.88 -4.44
CA THR A 95 6.04 12.90 -3.39
C THR A 95 5.60 12.41 -2.02
N GLY A 96 5.53 11.08 -1.84
CA GLY A 96 4.95 10.44 -0.66
C GLY A 96 3.52 9.98 -0.86
N TYR A 97 3.08 9.04 -0.01
CA TYR A 97 1.80 8.36 -0.15
C TYR A 97 0.60 9.31 -0.04
N ARG A 98 0.52 10.11 1.04
CA ARG A 98 -0.59 11.07 1.29
C ARG A 98 -0.81 12.06 0.14
N SER A 99 0.26 12.48 -0.53
CA SER A 99 0.19 13.38 -1.69
C SER A 99 -0.23 12.64 -2.96
N SER A 100 0.36 11.47 -3.20
CA SER A 100 0.18 10.70 -4.43
C SER A 100 -1.18 10.02 -4.49
N ILE A 101 -1.74 9.57 -3.36
CA ILE A 101 -3.03 8.88 -3.27
C ILE A 101 -4.20 9.72 -3.81
N LYS A 102 -4.06 11.05 -3.82
CA LYS A 102 -5.07 11.98 -4.35
C LYS A 102 -5.36 11.73 -5.84
N PHE A 103 -4.37 11.26 -6.61
CA PHE A 103 -4.58 10.92 -8.03
C PHE A 103 -5.53 9.71 -8.21
N ARG A 104 -5.51 8.75 -7.27
CA ARG A 104 -6.40 7.57 -7.29
C ARG A 104 -7.88 7.94 -7.12
N LYS A 105 -8.16 9.12 -6.57
CA LYS A 105 -9.52 9.66 -6.31
C LYS A 105 -10.08 10.54 -7.44
N LEU A 106 -9.35 10.71 -8.56
CA LEU A 106 -9.74 11.65 -9.63
C LEU A 106 -10.85 11.15 -10.56
N ALA A 107 -11.21 9.86 -10.51
CA ALA A 107 -12.14 9.25 -11.46
C ALA A 107 -13.48 9.99 -11.58
N LYS A 108 -14.08 10.39 -10.45
CA LYS A 108 -15.33 11.16 -10.41
C LYS A 108 -15.21 12.51 -11.11
N GLU A 109 -14.12 13.22 -10.86
CA GLU A 109 -13.91 14.55 -11.43
C GLU A 109 -13.59 14.47 -12.93
N ALA A 110 -12.79 13.48 -13.35
CA ALA A 110 -12.54 13.19 -14.75
C ALA A 110 -13.84 12.84 -15.51
N ALA A 111 -14.73 12.06 -14.88
CA ALA A 111 -16.04 11.70 -15.44
C ALA A 111 -16.93 12.93 -15.67
N LYS A 112 -17.01 13.84 -14.70
CA LYS A 112 -17.79 15.10 -14.83
C LYS A 112 -17.34 15.96 -16.02
N ARG A 113 -16.07 15.84 -16.41
CA ARG A 113 -15.45 16.58 -17.52
C ARG A 113 -15.50 15.81 -18.86
N GLY A 114 -16.13 14.64 -18.87
CA GLY A 114 -16.36 13.84 -20.07
C GLY A 114 -15.18 12.98 -20.50
N ALA A 115 -14.22 12.67 -19.61
CA ALA A 115 -13.24 11.63 -19.89
C ALA A 115 -13.93 10.28 -20.12
N LEU A 116 -13.33 9.41 -20.94
CA LEU A 116 -13.84 8.05 -21.21
C LEU A 116 -13.40 7.05 -20.14
N ALA A 117 -12.20 7.22 -19.60
CA ALA A 117 -11.62 6.42 -18.54
C ALA A 117 -10.43 7.15 -17.92
N ILE A 118 -9.95 6.66 -16.77
CA ILE A 118 -8.70 7.11 -16.15
C ILE A 118 -7.77 5.93 -15.84
N LEU A 119 -6.50 6.04 -16.22
CA LEU A 119 -5.41 5.16 -15.81
C LEU A 119 -4.51 5.95 -14.85
N VAL A 120 -4.40 5.52 -13.61
CA VAL A 120 -3.61 6.16 -12.58
C VAL A 120 -2.26 5.47 -12.49
N LYS A 121 -1.17 6.21 -12.60
CA LYS A 121 0.16 5.68 -12.25
C LYS A 121 0.14 5.17 -10.82
N SER A 122 0.55 3.91 -10.63
CA SER A 122 0.53 3.23 -9.34
C SER A 122 1.17 4.08 -8.23
N ILE A 123 0.56 4.06 -7.05
CA ILE A 123 0.92 4.89 -5.92
C ILE A 123 2.07 4.23 -5.15
N THR A 124 3.27 4.35 -5.70
CA THR A 124 4.48 3.75 -5.13
C THR A 124 5.74 4.54 -5.47
N PRO A 125 6.76 4.57 -4.58
CA PRO A 125 8.07 5.11 -4.92
C PRO A 125 8.87 4.22 -5.87
N MET A 126 8.63 2.91 -5.83
CA MET A 126 9.35 1.90 -6.60
C MET A 126 8.37 0.91 -7.21
N SER A 127 8.59 0.51 -8.46
CA SER A 127 7.71 -0.45 -9.12
C SER A 127 8.41 -1.77 -9.36
N LEU A 128 7.65 -2.85 -9.21
CA LEU A 128 8.03 -4.21 -9.57
C LEU A 128 7.35 -4.62 -10.89
N TYR A 129 7.01 -3.64 -11.74
CA TYR A 129 6.15 -3.81 -12.90
C TYR A 129 4.75 -4.37 -12.55
N THR A 130 4.28 -4.08 -11.34
CA THR A 130 2.96 -4.47 -10.82
C THR A 130 2.08 -3.23 -10.62
N PRO A 131 0.82 -3.25 -11.08
CA PRO A 131 -0.14 -2.19 -10.81
C PRO A 131 -0.69 -2.31 -9.37
N HIS A 132 -0.91 -1.18 -8.71
CA HIS A 132 -1.51 -1.12 -7.37
C HIS A 132 -3.04 -0.99 -7.45
N THR A 133 -3.80 -1.53 -6.51
CA THR A 133 -5.24 -1.23 -6.36
C THR A 133 -5.48 -0.24 -5.22
N GLY A 134 -6.75 0.01 -4.91
CA GLY A 134 -7.22 0.48 -3.62
C GLY A 134 -8.44 1.40 -3.72
N ALA A 135 -8.94 1.89 -2.58
CA ALA A 135 -10.07 2.81 -2.54
C ALA A 135 -9.85 4.07 -3.39
N GLY A 136 -10.85 4.46 -4.19
CA GLY A 136 -10.81 5.73 -4.93
C GLY A 136 -11.83 5.92 -6.05
N ALA A 137 -12.47 4.86 -6.55
CA ALA A 137 -13.35 4.94 -7.71
C ALA A 137 -14.86 4.78 -7.39
N ARG A 138 -15.25 4.35 -6.18
CA ARG A 138 -16.68 4.21 -5.78
C ARG A 138 -17.54 5.41 -6.17
N GLY A 139 -18.55 5.19 -7.00
CA GLY A 139 -19.45 6.24 -7.52
C GLY A 139 -18.91 7.00 -8.74
N SER A 140 -17.78 6.56 -9.32
CA SER A 140 -17.36 6.98 -10.66
C SER A 140 -18.31 6.41 -11.71
N ARG A 141 -18.52 7.15 -12.80
CA ARG A 141 -19.29 6.70 -13.97
C ARG A 141 -18.41 6.22 -15.13
N ILE A 142 -17.09 6.26 -14.95
CA ILE A 142 -16.11 5.86 -15.97
C ILE A 142 -15.17 4.81 -15.39
N PRO A 143 -14.69 3.87 -16.23
CA PRO A 143 -13.62 2.94 -15.88
C PRO A 143 -12.39 3.64 -15.28
N ALA A 144 -11.91 3.13 -14.16
CA ALA A 144 -10.77 3.67 -13.42
C ALA A 144 -9.85 2.52 -13.00
N VAL A 145 -8.61 2.55 -13.49
CA VAL A 145 -7.59 1.55 -13.19
C VAL A 145 -6.31 2.23 -12.75
N CYS A 146 -5.49 1.50 -12.03
CA CYS A 146 -4.08 1.81 -11.99
C CYS A 146 -3.33 1.10 -13.12
N VAL A 147 -2.20 1.68 -13.49
CA VAL A 147 -1.23 1.12 -14.43
C VAL A 147 0.15 1.14 -13.77
N THR A 148 1.07 0.27 -14.23
CA THR A 148 2.46 0.25 -13.74
C THR A 148 3.14 1.62 -13.88
N ALA A 149 4.15 1.87 -13.05
CA ALA A 149 4.87 3.15 -13.08
C ALA A 149 5.58 3.36 -14.42
N GLU A 150 6.17 2.28 -14.93
CA GLU A 150 6.94 2.22 -16.16
C GLU A 150 6.07 2.53 -17.38
N GLU A 151 4.86 1.95 -17.44
CA GLU A 151 3.94 2.17 -18.55
C GLU A 151 3.30 3.55 -18.52
N ALA A 152 2.95 4.07 -17.33
CA ALA A 152 2.51 5.46 -17.19
C ALA A 152 3.58 6.43 -17.69
N ASP A 153 4.83 6.23 -17.29
CA ASP A 153 5.95 7.09 -17.70
C ASP A 153 6.29 6.90 -19.17
N MET A 154 6.19 5.68 -19.70
CA MET A 154 6.28 5.42 -21.14
C MET A 154 5.23 6.23 -21.89
N ILE A 155 3.95 6.09 -21.55
CA ILE A 155 2.85 6.84 -22.18
C ILE A 155 3.12 8.35 -22.07
N GLY A 156 3.58 8.81 -20.91
CA GLY A 156 4.04 10.18 -20.67
C GLY A 156 5.05 10.65 -21.70
N ARG A 157 6.15 9.90 -21.89
CA ARG A 157 7.20 10.25 -22.87
C ARG A 157 6.67 10.29 -24.31
N TRP A 158 5.75 9.40 -24.69
CA TRP A 158 5.15 9.40 -26.02
C TRP A 158 4.21 10.59 -26.23
N TYR A 159 3.44 10.94 -25.21
CA TYR A 159 2.57 12.12 -25.20
C TYR A 159 3.38 13.41 -25.33
N ASP A 160 4.51 13.53 -24.61
CA ASP A 160 5.38 14.70 -24.65
C ASP A 160 6.02 14.88 -26.05
N ARG A 161 6.36 13.77 -26.72
CA ARG A 161 6.79 13.73 -28.13
C ARG A 161 5.67 13.95 -29.15
N LYS A 162 4.47 14.36 -28.70
CA LYS A 162 3.28 14.62 -29.53
C LYS A 162 2.88 13.42 -30.40
N LYS A 163 3.18 12.20 -29.97
CA LYS A 163 2.74 10.98 -30.64
C LYS A 163 1.29 10.69 -30.26
N LYS A 164 0.51 10.23 -31.25
CA LYS A 164 -0.86 9.78 -31.02
C LYS A 164 -0.81 8.43 -30.28
N VAL A 165 -1.28 8.42 -29.03
CA VAL A 165 -1.46 7.20 -28.23
C VAL A 165 -2.96 6.95 -28.11
N ILE A 166 -3.39 5.75 -28.50
CA ILE A 166 -4.77 5.27 -28.37
C ILE A 166 -4.75 4.11 -27.39
N ILE A 167 -5.64 4.14 -26.40
CA ILE A 167 -5.83 3.03 -25.47
C ILE A 167 -7.19 2.40 -25.74
N LYS A 168 -7.20 1.06 -25.82
CA LYS A 168 -8.42 0.25 -25.79
C LYS A 168 -8.46 -0.39 -24.41
N LEU A 169 -9.48 -0.03 -23.63
CA LEU A 169 -9.66 -0.50 -22.26
C LEU A 169 -10.95 -1.33 -22.20
N ASN A 170 -10.86 -2.49 -21.56
CA ASN A 170 -12.02 -3.33 -21.26
C ASN A 170 -11.90 -3.80 -19.81
N ILE A 171 -12.75 -3.26 -18.94
CA ILE A 171 -12.84 -3.68 -17.53
C ILE A 171 -14.11 -4.47 -17.34
N LYS A 172 -13.96 -5.62 -16.70
CA LYS A 172 -15.06 -6.40 -16.14
C LYS A 172 -14.96 -6.29 -14.62
N SER A 173 -15.89 -5.59 -14.01
CA SER A 173 -16.08 -5.53 -12.56
C SER A 173 -17.56 -5.70 -12.26
N TYR A 174 -17.86 -6.26 -11.10
CA TYR A 174 -19.21 -6.55 -10.67
C TYR A 174 -19.39 -5.99 -9.27
N GLU A 175 -20.38 -5.13 -9.07
CA GLU A 175 -20.80 -4.78 -7.72
C GLU A 175 -21.58 -5.96 -7.14
N SER A 176 -21.12 -6.47 -6.00
CA SER A 176 -21.95 -7.36 -5.19
C SER A 176 -22.99 -6.51 -4.47
N SER A 177 -24.28 -6.73 -4.78
CA SER A 177 -25.38 -6.15 -4.00
C SER A 177 -25.56 -6.81 -2.63
N LYS A 178 -24.81 -7.86 -2.33
CA LYS A 178 -24.87 -8.59 -1.07
C LYS A 178 -23.80 -8.06 -0.13
N SER A 179 -24.24 -7.49 0.98
CA SER A 179 -23.39 -7.32 2.16
C SER A 179 -22.93 -8.69 2.63
N VAL A 180 -21.64 -8.79 2.94
CA VAL A 180 -21.05 -9.99 3.54
C VAL A 180 -20.87 -9.76 5.03
N LEU A 181 -21.12 -10.80 5.81
CA LEU A 181 -20.81 -10.76 7.24
C LEU A 181 -19.30 -10.83 7.42
N SER A 182 -18.75 -9.89 8.16
CA SER A 182 -17.38 -9.95 8.66
C SER A 182 -17.34 -9.67 10.16
N ARG A 183 -16.19 -9.87 10.81
CA ARG A 183 -16.04 -9.79 12.26
C ARG A 183 -14.72 -9.13 12.65
N ASN A 184 -14.79 -8.18 13.58
CA ASN A 184 -13.62 -7.78 14.35
C ASN A 184 -13.21 -8.95 15.26
N VAL A 185 -11.90 -9.14 15.45
CA VAL A 185 -11.37 -10.11 16.40
C VAL A 185 -10.87 -9.35 17.63
N VAL A 186 -11.48 -9.58 18.78
CA VAL A 186 -11.16 -8.90 20.04
C VAL A 186 -10.57 -9.90 21.03
N PHE A 187 -9.51 -9.51 21.73
CA PHE A 187 -8.85 -10.34 22.74
C PHE A 187 -8.26 -9.46 23.84
N GLU A 188 -8.24 -9.95 25.08
CA GLU A 188 -7.95 -9.11 26.25
C GLU A 188 -7.03 -9.76 27.27
N ILE A 189 -6.30 -8.90 27.97
CA ILE A 189 -5.66 -9.20 29.26
C ILE A 189 -6.36 -8.29 30.28
N PRO A 190 -7.22 -8.85 31.17
CA PRO A 190 -7.99 -8.04 32.12
C PRO A 190 -7.10 -7.25 33.07
N GLY A 191 -7.47 -5.99 33.30
CA GLY A 191 -6.83 -5.14 34.29
C GLY A 191 -7.15 -5.55 35.72
N SER A 192 -6.21 -5.36 36.65
CA SER A 192 -6.39 -5.74 38.06
C SER A 192 -6.96 -4.63 38.96
N VAL A 193 -6.84 -3.36 38.56
CA VAL A 193 -7.25 -2.21 39.39
C VAL A 193 -8.33 -1.36 38.71
N TYR A 194 -8.19 -1.16 37.40
CA TYR A 194 -9.07 -0.36 36.55
C TYR A 194 -9.48 -1.21 35.32
N PRO A 195 -10.27 -2.29 35.51
CA PRO A 195 -10.63 -3.20 34.42
C PRO A 195 -11.44 -2.52 33.30
N GLU A 196 -12.13 -1.42 33.59
CA GLU A 196 -12.88 -0.60 32.64
C GLU A 196 -12.01 0.38 31.83
N GLU A 197 -10.76 0.61 32.23
CA GLU A 197 -9.82 1.45 31.50
C GLU A 197 -9.05 0.61 30.47
N ILE A 198 -9.14 1.01 29.20
CA ILE A 198 -8.65 0.24 28.06
C ILE A 198 -7.38 0.87 27.48
N VAL A 199 -6.33 0.06 27.35
CA VAL A 199 -5.16 0.32 26.51
C VAL A 199 -5.30 -0.54 25.25
N LEU A 200 -5.56 0.10 24.11
CA LEU A 200 -5.84 -0.57 22.86
C LEU A 200 -4.57 -0.72 21.99
N LEU A 201 -4.32 -1.96 21.55
CA LEU A 201 -3.33 -2.31 20.54
C LEU A 201 -4.05 -2.91 19.33
N SER A 202 -4.05 -2.23 18.18
CA SER A 202 -4.79 -2.66 17.00
C SER A 202 -3.97 -2.79 15.73
N ALA A 203 -4.60 -3.45 14.76
CA ALA A 203 -4.19 -3.71 13.39
C ALA A 203 -5.47 -4.05 12.61
N HIS A 204 -5.40 -4.23 11.28
CA HIS A 204 -6.53 -4.75 10.51
C HIS A 204 -6.26 -6.11 9.89
N MET A 205 -7.33 -6.89 9.71
CA MET A 205 -7.31 -8.29 9.29
C MET A 205 -7.58 -8.47 7.80
N ASP A 206 -8.32 -7.55 7.19
CA ASP A 206 -8.54 -7.57 5.75
C ASP A 206 -7.32 -7.05 4.99
N SER A 207 -7.31 -7.27 3.68
CA SER A 207 -6.31 -6.71 2.77
C SER A 207 -6.93 -6.60 1.38
N TRP A 208 -6.23 -5.93 0.46
CA TRP A 208 -6.55 -6.04 -0.96
C TRP A 208 -6.34 -7.47 -1.50
N ASP A 209 -7.20 -7.84 -2.44
CA ASP A 209 -7.36 -9.17 -3.03
C ASP A 209 -6.23 -9.61 -4.00
N VAL A 210 -5.26 -8.73 -4.23
CA VAL A 210 -4.22 -8.89 -5.27
C VAL A 210 -2.84 -9.27 -4.70
N GLY A 211 -2.78 -9.52 -3.39
CA GLY A 211 -1.57 -9.91 -2.67
C GLY A 211 -1.87 -10.95 -1.58
N GLN A 212 -1.03 -10.98 -0.56
CA GLN A 212 -1.21 -11.85 0.63
C GLN A 212 -1.43 -11.03 1.91
N GLY A 213 -1.58 -9.71 1.81
CA GLY A 213 -1.77 -8.82 2.97
C GLY A 213 -0.62 -8.84 3.98
N ALA A 214 0.59 -9.30 3.62
CA ALA A 214 1.63 -9.57 4.61
C ALA A 214 2.18 -8.31 5.31
N LEU A 215 2.21 -7.18 4.62
CA LEU A 215 2.67 -5.89 5.17
C LEU A 215 1.51 -4.91 5.42
N ASP A 216 0.32 -5.28 4.99
CA ASP A 216 -0.89 -4.45 4.94
C ASP A 216 -2.09 -5.41 5.08
N ASP A 217 -2.42 -5.87 6.29
CA ASP A 217 -1.75 -5.55 7.58
C ASP A 217 -1.42 -6.78 8.47
N GLY A 218 -1.06 -7.90 7.85
CA GLY A 218 -0.56 -9.08 8.57
C GLY A 218 0.65 -8.79 9.46
N GLY A 219 1.46 -7.81 9.08
CA GLY A 219 2.61 -7.32 9.84
C GLY A 219 2.20 -6.62 11.15
N GLY A 220 1.25 -5.68 11.09
CA GLY A 220 0.70 -5.02 12.26
C GLY A 220 0.00 -5.99 13.19
N MET A 221 -0.77 -6.94 12.64
CA MET A 221 -1.38 -8.01 13.42
C MET A 221 -0.34 -8.84 14.18
N ALA A 222 0.75 -9.21 13.51
CA ALA A 222 1.83 -9.97 14.14
C ALA A 222 2.49 -9.18 15.28
N ALA A 223 2.72 -7.87 15.08
CA ALA A 223 3.29 -6.99 16.10
C ALA A 223 2.38 -6.86 17.33
N ALA A 224 1.10 -6.54 17.13
CA ALA A 224 0.13 -6.41 18.22
C ALA A 224 -0.05 -7.73 18.99
N ARG A 225 -0.13 -8.87 18.28
CA ARG A 225 -0.19 -10.20 18.90
C ARG A 225 1.07 -10.53 19.69
N ALA A 226 2.25 -10.21 19.16
CA ALA A 226 3.52 -10.46 19.83
C ALA A 226 3.65 -9.64 21.11
N ALA A 227 3.27 -8.36 21.09
CA ALA A 227 3.24 -7.49 22.26
C ALA A 227 2.31 -8.06 23.36
N MET A 228 1.09 -8.44 22.98
CA MET A 228 0.12 -9.05 23.89
C MET A 228 0.62 -10.36 24.51
N LEU A 229 1.23 -11.23 23.70
CA LEU A 229 1.82 -12.48 24.19
C LEU A 229 2.99 -12.24 25.14
N ALA A 230 3.84 -11.24 24.87
CA ALA A 230 4.93 -10.87 25.74
C ALA A 230 4.42 -10.37 27.10
N ILE A 231 3.42 -9.49 27.11
CA ILE A 231 2.81 -8.99 28.34
C ILE A 231 2.19 -10.13 29.15
N LYS A 232 1.43 -11.02 28.49
CA LYS A 232 0.83 -12.19 29.15
C LYS A 232 1.90 -13.12 29.76
N ARG A 233 2.99 -13.38 29.02
CA ARG A 233 4.09 -14.21 29.53
C ARG A 233 4.76 -13.58 30.74
N LEU A 234 5.02 -12.27 30.70
CA LEU A 234 5.57 -11.53 31.83
C LEU A 234 4.65 -11.60 33.05
N SER A 235 3.33 -11.47 32.87
CA SER A 235 2.39 -11.57 33.99
C SER A 235 2.25 -12.97 34.58
N HIS A 236 2.67 -14.00 33.83
CA HIS A 236 2.76 -15.36 34.36
C HIS A 236 4.10 -15.63 35.05
N SER A 237 5.21 -15.05 34.57
CA SER A 237 6.54 -15.26 35.17
C SER A 237 6.81 -14.39 36.39
N ASP A 238 6.15 -13.24 36.50
CA ASP A 238 6.30 -12.30 37.60
C ASP A 238 4.91 -11.98 38.18
N SER A 239 4.65 -12.43 39.40
CA SER A 239 3.37 -12.24 40.08
C SER A 239 3.06 -10.78 40.39
N ASP A 240 4.09 -9.92 40.43
CA ASP A 240 3.96 -8.49 40.67
C ASP A 240 3.69 -7.73 39.36
N PHE A 241 3.96 -8.35 38.20
CA PHE A 241 3.66 -7.80 36.89
C PHE A 241 2.21 -8.08 36.47
N LYS A 242 1.27 -7.33 37.03
CA LYS A 242 -0.15 -7.34 36.62
C LYS A 242 -0.56 -6.00 36.01
N PRO A 243 -1.05 -5.97 34.75
CA PRO A 243 -1.58 -4.75 34.17
C PRO A 243 -2.68 -4.17 35.07
N LYS A 244 -2.53 -2.92 35.50
CA LYS A 244 -3.58 -2.24 36.28
C LYS A 244 -4.83 -2.00 35.45
N ARG A 245 -4.65 -1.80 34.14
CA ARG A 245 -5.69 -1.53 33.13
C ARG A 245 -5.85 -2.72 32.21
N THR A 246 -7.03 -2.86 31.62
CA THR A 246 -7.26 -3.89 30.60
C THR A 246 -6.48 -3.54 29.34
N ILE A 247 -5.73 -4.50 28.83
CA ILE A 247 -5.06 -4.37 27.53
C ILE A 247 -5.90 -5.12 26.53
N ARG A 248 -6.43 -4.40 25.54
CA ARG A 248 -7.31 -4.95 24.51
C ARG A 248 -6.57 -4.95 23.19
N GLY A 249 -6.49 -6.12 22.57
CA GLY A 249 -6.09 -6.30 21.20
C GLY A 249 -7.32 -6.35 20.29
N ILE A 250 -7.32 -5.58 19.20
CA ILE A 250 -8.39 -5.68 18.20
C ILE A 250 -7.79 -5.78 16.80
N PHE A 251 -8.25 -6.76 16.04
CA PHE A 251 -8.04 -6.81 14.60
C PHE A 251 -9.32 -6.38 13.90
N TRP A 252 -9.27 -5.21 13.29
CA TRP A 252 -10.39 -4.63 12.58
C TRP A 252 -10.66 -5.40 11.30
N THR A 253 -11.93 -5.52 10.94
CA THR A 253 -12.29 -5.93 9.59
C THR A 253 -12.66 -4.72 8.75
N ALA A 254 -12.47 -4.85 7.44
CA ALA A 254 -12.95 -3.91 6.44
C ALA A 254 -12.36 -2.50 6.63
N GLU A 255 -11.07 -2.43 6.97
CA GLU A 255 -10.28 -1.20 6.95
C GLU A 255 -10.23 -0.65 5.52
N GLU A 256 -9.88 -1.52 4.57
CA GLU A 256 -9.58 -1.14 3.19
C GLU A 256 -10.84 -0.62 2.46
N GLN A 257 -12.02 -0.96 2.98
CA GLN A 257 -13.30 -0.49 2.49
C GLN A 257 -13.80 0.79 3.17
N GLY A 258 -12.98 1.42 4.02
CA GLY A 258 -13.25 2.68 4.71
C GLY A 258 -13.42 2.54 6.22
N SER A 259 -12.55 1.76 6.87
CA SER A 259 -12.48 1.62 8.33
C SER A 259 -13.82 1.22 8.95
N LEU A 260 -14.55 0.31 8.30
CA LEU A 260 -15.92 -0.04 8.66
C LEU A 260 -15.99 -0.80 9.99
N GLY A 261 -15.05 -1.72 10.23
CA GLY A 261 -15.01 -2.51 11.47
C GLY A 261 -14.73 -1.67 12.70
N SER A 262 -13.76 -0.75 12.64
CA SER A 262 -13.46 0.18 13.73
C SER A 262 -14.59 1.18 13.95
N SER A 263 -15.19 1.71 12.87
CA SER A 263 -16.35 2.62 12.96
C SER A 263 -17.56 1.94 13.62
N TYR A 264 -17.87 0.70 13.24
CA TYR A 264 -18.95 -0.07 13.85
C TYR A 264 -18.66 -0.35 15.33
N TYR A 265 -17.43 -0.76 15.65
CA TYR A 265 -17.02 -1.02 17.03
C TYR A 265 -17.14 0.23 17.90
N PHE A 266 -16.65 1.37 17.43
CA PHE A 266 -16.76 2.64 18.14
C PHE A 266 -18.22 3.01 18.40
N HIS A 267 -19.09 2.88 17.40
CA HIS A 267 -20.52 3.15 17.56
C HIS A 267 -21.15 2.26 18.64
N ASP A 268 -20.93 0.95 18.55
CA ASP A 268 -21.45 -0.05 19.49
C ASP A 268 -20.93 0.15 20.92
N HIS A 269 -19.68 0.57 21.08
CA HIS A 269 -19.02 0.71 22.39
C HIS A 269 -19.11 2.12 22.99
N SER A 270 -19.54 3.12 22.22
CA SER A 270 -19.60 4.53 22.64
C SER A 270 -20.50 4.81 23.86
N THR A 271 -21.43 3.91 24.16
CA THR A 271 -22.37 4.03 25.29
C THR A 271 -22.03 3.12 26.46
N THR A 272 -20.93 2.36 26.36
CA THR A 272 -20.45 1.48 27.42
C THR A 272 -19.78 2.29 28.54
N LYS A 273 -19.49 1.62 29.67
CA LYS A 273 -18.71 2.21 30.77
C LYS A 273 -17.20 2.16 30.51
N GLU A 274 -16.77 1.60 29.38
CA GLU A 274 -15.36 1.42 29.07
C GLU A 274 -14.73 2.76 28.69
N ARG A 275 -13.49 2.97 29.14
CA ARG A 275 -12.75 4.21 28.93
C ARG A 275 -11.43 3.91 28.26
N PHE A 276 -11.31 4.25 26.97
CA PHE A 276 -10.04 4.17 26.26
C PHE A 276 -9.10 5.27 26.78
N VAL A 277 -8.00 4.85 27.40
CA VAL A 277 -6.95 5.78 27.91
C VAL A 277 -5.78 5.91 26.95
N PHE A 278 -5.63 4.94 26.04
CA PHE A 278 -4.63 4.91 25.00
C PHE A 278 -5.12 4.02 23.86
N ALA A 279 -4.86 4.43 22.63
CA ALA A 279 -5.07 3.62 21.44
C ALA A 279 -3.84 3.72 20.54
N SER A 280 -3.47 2.58 19.96
CA SER A 280 -2.41 2.50 18.97
C SER A 280 -2.81 1.52 17.89
N GLU A 281 -2.34 1.81 16.68
CA GLU A 281 -2.51 0.98 15.51
C GLU A 281 -1.19 0.85 14.77
N SER A 282 -0.89 -0.36 14.30
CA SER A 282 0.23 -0.62 13.40
C SER A 282 -0.33 -1.01 12.05
N ASP A 283 -0.12 -0.18 11.03
CA ASP A 283 -0.77 -0.32 9.70
C ASP A 283 0.17 0.11 8.54
N GLN A 284 1.50 0.05 8.75
CA GLN A 284 2.47 0.53 7.76
C GLN A 284 3.67 -0.41 7.64
N GLY A 285 3.39 -1.69 7.42
CA GLY A 285 4.40 -2.74 7.31
C GLY A 285 4.97 -3.20 8.64
N ALA A 286 5.99 -4.05 8.57
CA ALA A 286 6.62 -4.69 9.74
C ALA A 286 8.15 -4.64 9.72
N PHE A 287 8.72 -3.71 8.95
CA PHE A 287 10.18 -3.59 8.86
C PHE A 287 10.75 -3.01 10.16
N ARG A 288 11.87 -3.58 10.62
CA ARG A 288 12.64 -3.01 11.72
C ARG A 288 13.03 -1.57 11.38
N PRO A 289 12.83 -0.60 12.30
CA PRO A 289 13.32 0.76 12.12
C PRO A 289 14.82 0.77 11.81
N ARG A 290 15.22 1.43 10.72
CA ARG A 290 16.63 1.47 10.26
C ARG A 290 17.27 2.85 10.37
N ASN A 291 16.46 3.90 10.47
CA ASN A 291 16.92 5.27 10.63
C ASN A 291 15.79 6.12 11.24
N TYR A 292 16.10 7.37 11.58
CA TYR A 292 15.14 8.30 12.19
C TYR A 292 14.02 8.78 11.25
N LEU A 293 13.91 8.28 10.01
CA LEU A 293 12.70 8.44 9.19
C LEU A 293 11.61 7.44 9.59
N SER A 294 11.94 6.41 10.37
CA SER A 294 10.96 5.62 11.12
C SER A 294 10.35 6.51 12.20
N ILE A 295 9.03 6.68 12.14
CA ILE A 295 8.29 7.65 12.95
C ILE A 295 7.13 6.95 13.62
N LEU A 296 6.99 7.17 14.93
CA LEU A 296 5.76 6.93 15.67
C LEU A 296 4.95 8.22 15.62
N ARG A 297 3.82 8.18 14.92
CA ARG A 297 2.88 9.31 14.84
C ARG A 297 2.04 9.36 16.10
N TYR A 298 1.91 10.54 16.67
CA TYR A 298 1.23 10.72 17.94
C TYR A 298 0.23 11.88 17.86
N GLN A 299 -0.95 11.64 18.41
CA GLN A 299 -1.94 12.65 18.72
C GLN A 299 -2.41 12.46 20.16
N GLY A 300 -2.51 13.55 20.92
CA GLY A 300 -2.96 13.53 22.30
C GLY A 300 -2.29 14.60 23.15
N ASP A 301 -2.29 14.41 24.46
CA ASP A 301 -1.72 15.38 25.39
C ASP A 301 -0.19 15.26 25.53
N LYS A 302 0.43 16.35 25.98
CA LYS A 302 1.88 16.43 26.17
C LYS A 302 2.40 15.41 27.19
N ARG A 303 1.63 15.11 28.24
CA ARG A 303 2.08 14.20 29.31
C ARG A 303 2.28 12.78 28.77
N HIS A 304 1.35 12.27 27.99
CA HIS A 304 1.48 10.95 27.36
C HIS A 304 2.56 10.95 26.27
N LYS A 305 2.69 12.05 25.52
CA LYS A 305 3.79 12.21 24.56
C LYS A 305 5.16 12.11 25.24
N ASP A 306 5.38 12.85 26.33
CA ASP A 306 6.65 12.86 27.07
C ASP A 306 7.01 11.44 27.57
N LEU A 307 6.02 10.63 27.95
CA LEU A 307 6.23 9.21 28.31
C LEU A 307 6.65 8.36 27.11
N ILE A 308 6.00 8.53 25.95
CA ILE A 308 6.37 7.83 24.72
C ILE A 308 7.77 8.23 24.28
N GLU A 309 8.14 9.51 24.37
CA GLU A 309 9.49 10.00 24.05
C GLU A 309 10.57 9.38 24.95
N GLN A 310 10.27 9.15 26.23
CA GLN A 310 11.18 8.42 27.12
C GLN A 310 11.35 6.96 26.67
N ILE A 311 10.27 6.28 26.28
CA ILE A 311 10.32 4.92 25.73
C ILE A 311 11.15 4.91 24.43
N VAL A 312 10.91 5.87 23.52
CA VAL A 312 11.67 5.99 22.28
C VAL A 312 13.14 6.28 22.54
N THR A 313 13.48 7.06 23.57
CA THR A 313 14.87 7.31 23.99
C THR A 313 15.55 6.02 24.45
N LEU A 314 14.84 5.19 25.23
CA LEU A 314 15.33 3.86 25.63
C LEU A 314 15.55 2.95 24.42
N LEU A 315 14.60 2.91 23.47
CA LEU A 315 14.71 2.14 22.23
C LEU A 315 15.90 2.60 21.38
N ASN A 316 16.09 3.91 21.25
CA ASN A 316 17.22 4.52 20.52
C ASN A 316 18.57 4.12 21.13
N THR A 317 18.66 4.12 22.46
CA THR A 317 19.88 3.70 23.19
C THR A 317 20.20 2.22 22.96
N ASN A 318 19.20 1.41 22.58
CA ASN A 318 19.32 0.00 22.24
C ASN A 318 19.36 -0.27 20.72
N GLY A 319 19.68 0.74 19.90
CA GLY A 319 19.89 0.56 18.46
C GLY A 319 18.61 0.36 17.66
N ILE A 320 17.49 0.90 18.13
CA ILE A 320 16.23 0.98 17.37
C ILE A 320 15.94 2.46 17.08
N PRO A 321 16.39 2.99 15.93
CA PRO A 321 16.26 4.40 15.61
C PRO A 321 14.80 4.75 15.28
N LEU A 322 14.15 5.48 16.18
CA LEU A 322 12.75 5.90 16.08
C LEU A 322 12.60 7.35 16.56
N ARG A 323 11.63 8.08 16.00
CA ARG A 323 11.23 9.41 16.49
C ARG A 323 9.74 9.47 16.71
N VAL A 324 9.31 10.30 17.67
CA VAL A 324 7.91 10.68 17.83
C VAL A 324 7.65 11.93 16.99
N LEU A 325 6.54 11.96 16.26
CA LEU A 325 6.11 13.12 15.49
C LEU A 325 4.64 13.42 15.81
N ASP A 326 4.33 14.68 16.09
CA ASP A 326 2.95 15.11 16.21
C ASP A 326 2.26 14.96 14.85
N ASP A 327 1.11 14.27 14.85
CA ASP A 327 0.26 14.14 13.67
C ASP A 327 -1.15 14.61 14.04
N PRO A 328 -1.48 15.90 13.84
CA PRO A 328 -2.80 16.42 14.15
C PRO A 328 -3.89 15.85 13.22
N ASP A 329 -3.51 15.18 12.13
CA ASP A 329 -4.39 14.57 11.14
C ASP A 329 -4.67 13.08 11.40
N GLN A 330 -4.13 12.50 12.48
CA GLN A 330 -4.64 11.23 13.06
C GLN A 330 -5.94 11.48 13.80
#